data_AF-A0A920LB85-F1
#
_entry.id   AF-A0A920LB85-F1
#
_cell.length_a   1.000
_cell.length_b   1.000
_cell.length_c   1.000
_cell.angle_alpha   90.00
_cell.angle_beta   90.00
_cell.angle_gamma   90.00
#
_symmetry.space_group_name_H-M   'P 1'
#
loop_
_entity.id
_entity.type
_entity.pdbx_description
1 polymer ?
#
loop_
_entity_poly.entity_id
_entity_poly.type
_entity_poly.pdbx_seq_one_letter_code
_entity_poly.pdbx_strand_id
1 'polypeptide(L)'
;MNYKSSVDRAKSYVNDFLKRSDKSSDVIVDEKIWQINKKYIAVQISADILIINQHRAHFKILYDQFLESINGKPLGGQTLLFPEKIELSFDLKSTLMDMLPFLEKTGFRFREFSDESLIISSIPTEIAWGNEKVILENLLQHFSLPKIKTLPLDIELAKVLSKNIAIKENEFVDLNQLKEIFNKLFGCIKPMYCPEGNKIYHLIKCTDIDKHF
;
A
#
# COMPACT_ATOMS: atom_id res chain seq x y z
N MET A 1 -12.18 6.59 -2.69
CA MET A 1 -12.61 7.37 -1.49
C MET A 1 -13.30 8.69 -1.85
N ASN A 2 -14.29 9.15 -1.08
CA ASN A 2 -14.72 10.55 -1.14
C ASN A 2 -13.62 11.40 -0.49
N TYR A 3 -12.98 12.29 -1.25
CA TYR A 3 -11.79 13.06 -0.82
C TYR A 3 -12.04 13.79 0.50
N LYS A 4 -13.22 14.41 0.65
CA LYS A 4 -13.63 15.15 1.84
C LYS A 4 -13.61 14.28 3.11
N SER A 5 -14.17 13.07 3.02
CA SER A 5 -14.19 12.10 4.13
C SER A 5 -12.81 11.59 4.55
N SER A 6 -11.83 11.59 3.64
CA SER A 6 -10.48 11.10 3.93
C SER A 6 -9.65 12.15 4.66
N VAL A 7 -9.80 13.41 4.25
CA VAL A 7 -9.21 14.56 4.95
C VAL A 7 -9.80 14.69 6.36
N ASP A 8 -11.12 14.51 6.51
CA ASP A 8 -11.78 14.57 7.82
C ASP A 8 -11.29 13.46 8.76
N ARG A 9 -11.07 12.25 8.24
CA ARG A 9 -10.49 11.13 9.01
C ARG A 9 -9.05 11.38 9.40
N ALA A 10 -8.22 11.88 8.48
CA ALA A 10 -6.84 12.25 8.77
C ALA A 10 -6.78 13.31 9.88
N LYS A 11 -7.62 14.36 9.78
CA LYS A 11 -7.78 15.36 10.83
C LYS A 11 -8.25 14.76 12.14
N SER A 12 -9.17 13.79 12.13
CA SER A 12 -9.60 13.11 13.35
C SER A 12 -8.46 12.36 14.02
N TYR A 13 -7.69 11.56 13.29
CA TYR A 13 -6.55 10.84 13.87
C TYR A 13 -5.49 11.78 14.40
N VAL A 14 -5.14 12.81 13.63
CA VAL A 14 -4.19 13.84 14.07
C VAL A 14 -4.73 14.57 15.30
N ASN A 15 -6.00 14.95 15.31
CA ASN A 15 -6.63 15.54 16.48
C ASN A 15 -6.72 14.57 17.65
N ASP A 16 -6.83 13.26 17.45
CA ASP A 16 -6.81 12.29 18.55
C ASP A 16 -5.39 12.13 19.12
N PHE A 17 -4.35 12.34 18.30
CA PHE A 17 -2.98 12.52 18.80
C PHE A 17 -2.81 13.85 19.54
N LEU A 18 -3.35 14.95 19.00
CA LEU A 18 -3.25 16.29 19.56
C LEU A 18 -4.17 16.53 20.77
N LYS A 19 -5.31 15.86 20.92
CA LYS A 19 -6.18 15.96 22.11
C LYS A 19 -5.51 15.46 23.39
N ARG A 20 -4.30 14.90 23.27
CA ARG A 20 -3.42 14.55 24.40
C ARG A 20 -2.41 15.65 24.75
N SER A 21 -2.34 16.76 24.00
CA SER A 21 -1.50 17.93 24.25
C SER A 21 -2.24 19.22 23.84
N ASP A 22 -2.49 20.14 24.77
CA ASP A 22 -3.35 21.31 24.58
C ASP A 22 -3.24 22.09 23.24
N LYS A 23 -4.42 22.44 22.74
CA LYS A 23 -4.86 23.50 21.81
C LYS A 23 -4.08 23.82 20.51
N SER A 24 -4.83 23.58 19.42
CA SER A 24 -5.00 24.40 18.21
C SER A 24 -3.76 24.94 17.52
N SER A 25 -3.34 24.25 16.46
CA SER A 25 -2.71 24.87 15.29
C SER A 25 -2.98 23.99 14.08
N ASP A 26 -3.29 24.64 12.96
CA ASP A 26 -3.49 23.99 11.67
C ASP A 26 -2.40 22.96 11.39
N VAL A 27 -2.80 21.79 10.87
CA VAL A 27 -1.92 20.65 10.58
C VAL A 27 -1.00 21.05 9.43
N ILE A 28 0.10 21.72 9.77
CA ILE A 28 1.25 21.93 8.89
C ILE A 28 2.37 21.07 9.49
N VAL A 29 2.44 19.81 9.03
CA VAL A 29 3.49 18.83 9.35
C VAL A 29 4.80 19.16 8.62
N ASP A 30 4.93 20.35 8.03
CA ASP A 30 5.89 20.59 6.94
C ASP A 30 7.36 20.55 7.34
N GLU A 31 7.71 20.69 8.63
CA GLU A 31 9.12 20.84 9.03
C GLU A 31 9.71 19.68 9.84
N LYS A 32 8.94 18.64 10.19
CA LYS A 32 9.42 17.61 11.14
C LYS A 32 9.05 16.18 10.77
N ILE A 33 9.14 15.85 9.49
CA ILE A 33 9.06 14.48 8.98
C ILE A 33 10.41 14.05 8.41
N TRP A 34 10.91 12.89 8.82
CA TRP A 34 12.17 12.34 8.29
C TRP A 34 12.17 10.82 8.33
N GLN A 35 13.13 10.23 7.62
CA GLN A 35 13.31 8.80 7.55
C GLN A 35 14.37 8.32 8.56
N ILE A 36 14.11 7.22 9.24
CA ILE A 36 15.05 6.52 10.13
C ILE A 36 15.40 5.17 9.52
N ASN A 37 16.69 4.94 9.29
CA ASN A 37 17.28 3.69 8.81
C ASN A 37 16.57 3.07 7.59
N LYS A 38 16.09 3.91 6.66
CA LYS A 38 15.37 3.47 5.46
C LYS A 38 14.22 2.48 5.74
N LYS A 39 13.58 2.61 6.91
CA LYS A 39 12.59 1.65 7.42
C LYS A 39 11.42 2.32 8.13
N TYR A 40 11.70 3.39 8.87
CA TYR A 40 10.70 4.12 9.62
C TYR A 40 10.58 5.56 9.15
N ILE A 41 9.38 6.10 9.29
CA ILE A 41 9.07 7.52 9.16
C ILE A 41 8.88 8.04 10.58
N ALA A 42 9.61 9.07 10.96
CA ALA A 42 9.41 9.78 12.21
C ALA A 42 8.73 11.12 11.94
N VAL A 43 7.72 11.43 12.75
CA VAL A 43 6.97 12.67 12.67
C VAL A 43 6.84 13.24 14.07
N GLN A 44 7.29 14.48 14.27
CA GLN A 44 7.02 15.17 15.53
C GLN A 44 5.57 15.65 15.57
N ILE A 45 4.84 15.30 16.63
CA ILE A 45 3.46 15.73 16.89
C ILE A 45 3.45 16.41 18.25
N SER A 46 3.37 17.74 18.27
CA SER A 46 3.52 18.55 19.49
C SER A 46 4.83 18.23 20.24
N ALA A 47 4.75 17.63 21.43
CA ALA A 47 5.87 17.19 22.25
C ALA A 47 6.21 15.70 22.06
N ASP A 48 5.38 14.94 21.36
CA ASP A 48 5.54 13.49 21.18
C ASP A 48 6.12 13.17 19.79
N ILE A 49 6.63 11.95 19.61
CA ILE A 49 7.17 11.46 18.34
C ILE A 49 6.35 10.27 17.85
N LEU A 50 5.80 10.38 16.66
CA LEU A 50 5.14 9.29 15.97
C LEU A 50 6.14 8.54 15.09
N ILE A 51 6.32 7.25 15.36
CA ILE A 51 7.15 6.35 14.55
C ILE A 51 6.24 5.45 13.72
N ILE A 52 6.41 5.49 12.40
CA ILE A 52 5.60 4.75 11.42
C ILE A 52 6.53 3.79 10.67
N ASN A 53 6.16 2.51 10.55
CA ASN A 53 6.85 1.58 9.65
C ASN A 53 6.42 1.86 8.20
N GLN A 54 7.36 2.30 7.36
CA GLN A 54 7.04 2.78 6.01
C GLN A 54 6.49 1.67 5.10
N HIS A 55 7.06 0.47 5.16
CA HIS A 55 6.61 -0.68 4.37
C HIS A 55 5.19 -1.07 4.75
N ARG A 56 4.90 -1.21 6.05
CA ARG A 56 3.57 -1.59 6.55
C ARG A 56 2.52 -0.52 6.26
N ALA A 57 2.91 0.76 6.35
CA ALA A 57 2.04 1.88 6.00
C ALA A 57 1.68 1.84 4.51
N HIS A 58 2.67 1.73 3.63
CA HIS A 58 2.45 1.69 2.18
C HIS A 58 1.63 0.45 1.78
N PHE A 59 1.96 -0.71 2.35
CA PHE A 59 1.18 -1.95 2.17
C PHE A 59 -0.30 -1.76 2.54
N LYS A 60 -0.59 -1.09 3.66
CA LYS A 60 -1.97 -0.81 4.08
C LYS A 60 -2.70 0.13 3.12
N ILE A 61 -2.03 1.19 2.67
CA ILE A 61 -2.59 2.17 1.72
C ILE A 61 -2.98 1.46 0.42
N LEU A 62 -2.05 0.70 -0.17
CA LEU A 62 -2.26 -0.03 -1.42
C LEU A 62 -3.36 -1.08 -1.27
N TYR A 63 -3.38 -1.81 -0.16
CA TYR A 63 -4.41 -2.81 0.11
C TYR A 63 -5.81 -2.20 0.13
N ASP A 64 -6.00 -1.11 0.88
CA ASP A 64 -7.32 -0.43 0.95
C ASP A 64 -7.72 0.12 -0.42
N GLN A 65 -6.77 0.64 -1.20
CA GLN A 65 -6.99 1.15 -2.55
C GLN A 65 -7.41 0.05 -3.53
N PHE A 66 -6.69 -1.07 -3.58
CA PHE A 66 -7.03 -2.19 -4.47
C PHE A 66 -8.34 -2.87 -4.07
N LEU A 67 -8.63 -2.98 -2.76
CA LEU A 67 -9.89 -3.54 -2.30
C LEU A 67 -11.08 -2.65 -2.67
N GLU A 68 -10.97 -1.32 -2.53
CA GLU A 68 -12.00 -0.39 -3.02
C GLU A 68 -12.17 -0.50 -4.55
N SER A 69 -11.06 -0.70 -5.26
CA SER A 69 -11.04 -0.85 -6.71
C SER A 69 -11.80 -2.07 -7.20
N ILE A 70 -11.50 -3.23 -6.60
CA ILE A 70 -12.14 -4.50 -6.93
C ILE A 70 -13.66 -4.45 -6.64
N ASN A 71 -14.06 -3.74 -5.58
CA ASN A 71 -15.44 -3.63 -5.11
C ASN A 71 -16.28 -2.53 -5.77
N GLY A 72 -15.78 -1.85 -6.80
CA GLY A 72 -16.62 -0.98 -7.64
C GLY A 72 -16.05 0.38 -8.02
N LYS A 73 -14.78 0.68 -7.71
CA LYS A 73 -14.12 1.91 -8.16
C LYS A 73 -12.85 1.60 -8.94
N PRO A 74 -12.96 1.05 -10.17
CA PRO A 74 -11.80 0.60 -10.93
C PRO A 74 -10.76 1.70 -11.05
N LEU A 75 -9.50 1.33 -10.85
CA LEU A 75 -8.36 2.21 -11.02
C LEU A 75 -8.00 2.33 -12.49
N GLY A 76 -7.49 3.50 -12.86
CA GLY A 76 -6.76 3.67 -14.11
C GLY A 76 -5.45 2.88 -14.08
N GLY A 77 -4.92 2.61 -15.27
CA GLY A 77 -3.59 2.05 -15.44
C GLY A 77 -2.72 2.95 -16.29
N GLN A 78 -1.41 2.81 -16.14
CA GLN A 78 -0.42 3.38 -17.03
C GLN A 78 -0.11 2.37 -18.15
N THR A 79 -0.23 2.85 -19.40
CA THR A 79 0.04 2.04 -20.58
C THR A 79 1.54 1.90 -20.79
N LEU A 80 1.99 0.67 -21.04
CA LEU A 80 3.39 0.37 -21.34
C LEU A 80 3.71 0.81 -22.77
N LEU A 81 4.85 1.49 -22.94
CA LEU A 81 5.34 1.85 -24.27
C LEU A 81 5.66 0.59 -25.10
N PHE A 82 6.23 -0.42 -24.43
CA PHE A 82 6.48 -1.74 -24.98
C PHE A 82 5.71 -2.76 -24.15
N PRO A 83 4.68 -3.41 -24.70
CA PRO A 83 3.97 -4.49 -24.02
C PRO A 83 4.93 -5.61 -23.65
N GLU A 84 4.77 -6.17 -22.46
CA GLU A 84 5.64 -7.24 -21.97
C GLU A 84 4.95 -8.59 -22.06
N LYS A 85 5.67 -9.56 -22.66
CA LYS A 85 5.24 -10.95 -22.73
C LYS A 85 5.66 -11.68 -21.45
N ILE A 86 4.70 -12.35 -20.81
CA ILE A 86 4.93 -13.17 -19.63
C ILE A 86 4.62 -14.62 -19.97
N GLU A 87 5.58 -15.50 -19.70
CA GLU A 87 5.43 -16.94 -19.85
C GLU A 87 4.60 -17.50 -18.71
N LEU A 88 3.65 -18.37 -19.04
CA LEU A 88 2.74 -19.01 -18.10
C LEU A 88 3.02 -20.51 -18.07
N SER A 89 3.09 -21.08 -16.88
CA SER A 89 2.96 -22.54 -16.77
C SER A 89 1.50 -22.94 -16.98
N PHE A 90 1.30 -24.13 -17.53
CA PHE A 90 -0.04 -24.68 -17.80
C PHE A 90 -0.94 -24.68 -16.55
N ASP A 91 -0.35 -25.02 -15.39
CA ASP A 91 -1.05 -25.11 -14.11
C ASP A 91 -1.54 -23.76 -13.57
N LEU A 92 -0.92 -22.66 -14.01
CA LEU A 92 -1.25 -21.30 -13.56
C LEU A 92 -2.36 -20.64 -14.39
N LYS A 93 -2.64 -21.16 -15.60
CA LYS A 93 -3.58 -20.53 -16.53
C LYS A 93 -5.00 -20.45 -15.97
N SER A 94 -5.51 -21.53 -15.38
CA SER A 94 -6.84 -21.56 -14.78
C SER A 94 -6.97 -20.53 -13.65
N THR A 95 -5.97 -20.51 -12.77
CA THR A 95 -5.92 -19.60 -11.62
C THR A 95 -5.82 -18.14 -12.06
N LEU A 96 -5.02 -17.85 -13.09
CA LEU A 96 -4.95 -16.52 -13.68
C LEU A 96 -6.30 -16.09 -14.25
N MET A 97 -7.00 -16.96 -14.99
CA MET A 97 -8.31 -16.65 -15.57
C MET A 97 -9.33 -16.25 -14.50
N ASP A 98 -9.33 -16.92 -13.34
CA ASP A 98 -10.18 -16.56 -12.20
C ASP A 98 -9.83 -15.18 -11.61
N MET A 99 -8.55 -14.78 -11.69
CA MET A 99 -8.05 -13.52 -11.15
C MET A 99 -8.16 -12.34 -12.10
N LEU A 100 -8.23 -12.56 -13.41
CA LEU A 100 -8.25 -11.52 -14.45
C LEU A 100 -9.28 -10.41 -14.18
N PRO A 101 -10.55 -10.71 -13.83
CA PRO A 101 -11.54 -9.65 -13.59
C PRO A 101 -11.16 -8.73 -12.43
N PHE A 102 -10.40 -9.23 -11.45
CA PHE A 102 -9.90 -8.43 -10.33
C PHE A 102 -8.67 -7.63 -10.74
N LEU A 103 -7.72 -8.24 -11.47
CA LEU A 103 -6.52 -7.56 -11.97
C LEU A 103 -6.86 -6.38 -12.88
N GLU A 104 -7.81 -6.56 -13.80
CA GLU A 104 -8.23 -5.50 -14.71
C GLU A 104 -8.83 -4.30 -13.97
N LYS A 105 -9.58 -4.56 -12.89
CA LYS A 105 -10.10 -3.49 -12.03
C LYS A 105 -8.98 -2.74 -11.32
N THR A 106 -7.85 -3.37 -11.03
CA THR A 106 -6.72 -2.69 -10.35
C THR A 106 -5.84 -1.85 -11.27
N GLY A 107 -6.08 -1.86 -12.59
CA GLY A 107 -5.32 -1.06 -13.56
C GLY A 107 -4.47 -1.89 -14.54
N PHE A 108 -4.47 -3.22 -14.41
CA PHE A 108 -3.86 -4.08 -15.43
C PHE A 108 -4.69 -4.09 -16.71
N ARG A 109 -4.03 -4.28 -17.85
CA ARG A 109 -4.67 -4.61 -19.14
C ARG A 109 -3.86 -5.65 -19.87
N PHE A 110 -4.55 -6.64 -20.43
CA PHE A 110 -3.97 -7.74 -21.18
C PHE A 110 -4.49 -7.70 -22.61
N ARG A 111 -3.65 -7.99 -23.61
CA ARG A 111 -4.04 -7.91 -25.04
C ARG A 111 -4.10 -9.27 -25.74
N GLU A 112 -3.21 -10.19 -25.38
CA GLU A 112 -3.08 -11.48 -26.04
C GLU A 112 -2.93 -12.58 -24.99
N PHE A 113 -3.65 -13.67 -25.20
CA PHE A 113 -3.59 -14.88 -24.37
C PHE A 113 -3.31 -16.07 -25.29
N SER A 114 -2.28 -16.83 -24.95
CA SER A 114 -1.95 -18.11 -25.55
C SER A 114 -1.93 -19.19 -24.46
N ASP A 115 -1.67 -20.44 -24.84
CA ASP A 115 -1.56 -21.52 -23.85
C ASP A 115 -0.33 -21.39 -22.94
N GLU A 116 0.72 -20.72 -23.42
CA GLU A 116 2.02 -20.64 -22.74
C GLU A 116 2.41 -19.21 -22.35
N SER A 117 1.60 -18.21 -22.71
CA SER A 117 1.96 -16.81 -22.43
C SER A 117 0.78 -15.83 -22.49
N LEU A 118 0.96 -14.69 -21.85
CA LEU A 118 0.11 -13.52 -21.95
C LEU A 118 0.93 -12.26 -22.30
N ILE A 119 0.27 -11.23 -22.80
CA ILE A 119 0.90 -9.90 -23.01
C ILE A 119 0.23 -8.86 -22.12
N ILE A 120 1.03 -8.25 -21.24
CA ILE A 120 0.65 -7.06 -20.45
C ILE A 120 0.83 -5.83 -21.32
N SER A 121 -0.20 -4.97 -21.32
CA SER A 121 -0.19 -3.69 -22.04
C SER A 121 -0.38 -2.47 -21.13
N SER A 122 -0.88 -2.68 -19.92
CA SER A 122 -1.03 -1.64 -18.91
C SER A 122 -0.86 -2.25 -17.52
N ILE A 123 -0.36 -1.44 -16.60
CA ILE A 123 -0.18 -1.77 -15.18
C ILE A 123 -0.78 -0.68 -14.29
N PRO A 124 -1.12 -0.97 -13.02
CA PRO A 124 -1.45 0.06 -12.04
C PRO A 124 -0.35 1.14 -11.95
N THR A 125 -0.73 2.40 -11.72
CA THR A 125 0.21 3.54 -11.58
C THR A 125 1.14 3.38 -10.39
N GLU A 126 0.75 2.57 -9.40
CA GLU A 126 1.53 2.25 -8.22
C GLU A 126 2.73 1.33 -8.52
N ILE A 127 2.77 0.71 -9.71
CA ILE A 127 3.88 -0.12 -10.16
C ILE A 127 4.89 0.73 -10.91
N ALA A 128 6.13 0.79 -10.42
CA ALA A 128 7.22 1.42 -11.16
C ALA A 128 7.57 0.61 -12.42
N TRP A 129 7.83 1.29 -13.54
CA TRP A 129 8.22 0.68 -14.81
C TRP A 129 9.39 -0.30 -14.65
N GLY A 130 9.33 -1.42 -15.38
CA GLY A 130 10.30 -2.50 -15.33
C GLY A 130 10.05 -3.54 -14.22
N ASN A 131 9.04 -3.35 -13.37
CA ASN A 131 8.68 -4.31 -12.31
C ASN A 131 7.42 -5.12 -12.61
N GLU A 132 6.71 -4.82 -13.70
CA GLU A 132 5.48 -5.48 -14.13
C GLU A 132 5.57 -7.01 -14.16
N LYS A 133 6.59 -7.56 -14.83
CA LYS A 133 6.83 -9.01 -14.91
C LYS A 133 7.10 -9.61 -13.54
N VAL A 134 8.04 -9.06 -12.78
CA VAL A 134 8.41 -9.55 -11.45
C VAL A 134 7.21 -9.54 -10.51
N ILE A 135 6.38 -8.50 -10.55
CA ILE A 135 5.19 -8.40 -9.70
C ILE A 135 4.14 -9.45 -10.09
N LEU A 136 3.90 -9.64 -11.39
CA LEU A 136 2.93 -10.66 -11.83
C LEU A 136 3.43 -12.07 -11.57
N GLU A 137 4.71 -12.37 -11.81
CA GLU A 137 5.32 -13.67 -11.52
C GLU A 137 5.22 -13.99 -10.02
N ASN A 138 5.56 -13.03 -9.14
CA ASN A 138 5.42 -13.22 -7.70
C ASN A 138 3.96 -13.41 -7.27
N LEU A 139 3.01 -12.72 -7.92
CA LEU A 139 1.59 -12.91 -7.68
C LEU A 139 1.18 -14.34 -8.05
N LEU A 140 1.51 -14.78 -9.27
CA LEU A 140 1.19 -16.11 -9.77
C LEU A 140 1.81 -17.21 -8.90
N GLN A 141 3.09 -17.07 -8.52
CA GLN A 141 3.77 -18.00 -7.64
C GLN A 141 3.09 -18.13 -6.27
N HIS A 142 2.53 -17.05 -5.72
CA HIS A 142 1.79 -17.14 -4.46
C HIS A 142 0.57 -18.06 -4.57
N PHE A 143 -0.12 -18.01 -5.72
CA PHE A 143 -1.34 -18.78 -5.99
C PHE A 143 -1.08 -20.18 -6.58
N SER A 144 0.11 -20.48 -7.09
CA SER A 144 0.47 -21.85 -7.50
C SER A 144 0.68 -22.80 -6.33
N LEU A 145 1.01 -22.27 -5.16
CA LEU A 145 1.31 -23.09 -3.99
C LEU A 145 0.01 -23.67 -3.41
N PRO A 146 -0.08 -24.99 -3.20
CA PRO A 146 -1.25 -25.60 -2.58
C PRO A 146 -1.37 -25.08 -1.14
N LYS A 147 -2.38 -24.23 -0.91
CA LYS A 147 -2.71 -23.66 0.39
C LYS A 147 -4.19 -23.84 0.65
N ILE A 148 -4.53 -24.00 1.93
CA ILE A 148 -5.92 -23.89 2.37
C ILE A 148 -6.35 -22.46 2.10
N LYS A 149 -7.31 -22.27 1.19
CA LYS A 149 -7.88 -20.95 0.90
C LYS A 149 -8.59 -20.43 2.15
N THR A 150 -7.91 -19.59 2.91
CA THR A 150 -8.46 -18.98 4.14
C THR A 150 -9.26 -17.71 3.86
N LEU A 151 -9.04 -17.09 2.70
CA LEU A 151 -9.65 -15.82 2.32
C LEU A 151 -10.36 -15.96 0.96
N PRO A 152 -11.40 -15.15 0.72
CA PRO A 152 -11.92 -14.93 -0.63
C PRO A 152 -10.83 -14.47 -1.60
N LEU A 153 -10.95 -14.87 -2.88
CA LEU A 153 -9.92 -14.66 -3.90
C LEU A 153 -9.59 -13.17 -4.12
N ASP A 154 -10.61 -12.31 -4.14
CA ASP A 154 -10.48 -10.86 -4.28
C ASP A 154 -9.70 -10.23 -3.13
N ILE A 155 -10.00 -10.63 -1.90
CA ILE A 155 -9.33 -10.17 -0.67
C ILE A 155 -7.87 -10.64 -0.66
N GLU A 156 -7.63 -11.91 -1.00
CA GLU A 156 -6.29 -12.46 -1.06
C GLU A 156 -5.45 -11.80 -2.16
N LEU A 157 -6.02 -11.61 -3.35
CA LEU A 157 -5.36 -10.94 -4.47
C LEU A 157 -4.97 -9.51 -4.11
N ALA A 158 -5.88 -8.72 -3.53
CA ALA A 158 -5.59 -7.36 -3.09
C ALA A 158 -4.43 -7.34 -2.09
N LYS A 159 -4.39 -8.31 -1.16
CA LYS A 159 -3.33 -8.44 -0.15
C LYS A 159 -1.98 -8.81 -0.76
N VAL A 160 -1.93 -9.79 -1.65
CA VAL A 160 -0.66 -10.24 -2.24
C VAL A 160 -0.11 -9.17 -3.18
N LEU A 161 -0.97 -8.60 -4.03
CA LEU A 161 -0.59 -7.55 -4.97
C LEU A 161 -0.04 -6.32 -4.23
N SER A 162 -0.76 -5.82 -3.22
CA SER A 162 -0.28 -4.67 -2.43
C SER A 162 1.03 -4.94 -1.69
N LYS A 163 1.27 -6.15 -1.20
CA LYS A 163 2.56 -6.50 -0.56
C LYS A 163 3.71 -6.52 -1.57
N ASN A 164 3.46 -7.04 -2.78
CA ASN A 164 4.48 -7.10 -3.84
C ASN A 164 4.86 -5.71 -4.35
N ILE A 165 3.91 -4.77 -4.37
CA ILE A 165 4.12 -3.38 -4.83
C ILE A 165 4.66 -2.48 -3.70
N ALA A 166 4.36 -2.77 -2.43
CA ALA A 166 4.77 -1.94 -1.32
C ALA A 166 6.29 -1.71 -1.27
N ILE A 167 6.66 -0.50 -0.80
CA ILE A 167 8.05 0.00 -0.67
C ILE A 167 8.84 -1.03 0.12
N LYS A 168 10.02 -1.42 -0.36
CA LYS A 168 10.80 -2.47 0.29
C LYS A 168 11.42 -1.96 1.58
N GLU A 169 11.74 -2.90 2.47
CA GLU A 169 12.59 -2.54 3.60
C GLU A 169 13.96 -2.07 3.09
N ASN A 170 14.55 -1.07 3.74
CA ASN A 170 15.83 -0.47 3.39
C ASN A 170 15.82 0.39 2.11
N GLU A 171 14.66 0.81 1.65
CA GLU A 171 14.50 1.74 0.53
C GLU A 171 14.48 3.20 1.01
N PHE A 172 15.22 4.06 0.31
CA PHE A 172 15.19 5.50 0.57
C PHE A 172 13.91 6.11 0.01
N VAL A 173 13.27 6.98 0.78
CA VAL A 173 12.01 7.64 0.42
C VAL A 173 12.22 9.14 0.61
N ASP A 174 11.94 9.93 -0.43
CA ASP A 174 12.11 11.38 -0.36
C ASP A 174 11.04 12.05 0.53
N LEU A 175 11.26 13.31 0.90
CA LEU A 175 10.37 14.05 1.80
C LEU A 175 8.93 14.17 1.26
N ASN A 176 8.73 14.31 -0.05
CA ASN A 176 7.40 14.42 -0.63
C ASN A 176 6.67 13.09 -0.52
N GLN A 177 7.36 11.99 -0.82
CA GLN A 177 6.82 10.64 -0.71
C GLN A 177 6.55 10.26 0.76
N LEU A 178 7.38 10.69 1.71
CA LEU A 178 7.09 10.51 3.15
C LEU A 178 5.81 11.22 3.56
N LYS A 179 5.64 12.49 3.14
CA LYS A 179 4.42 13.28 3.40
C LYS A 179 3.19 12.62 2.77
N GLU A 180 3.34 12.09 1.56
CA GLU A 180 2.28 11.38 0.86
C GLU A 180 1.86 10.11 1.60
N ILE A 181 2.82 9.28 2.03
CA ILE A 181 2.53 8.07 2.82
C ILE A 181 1.83 8.45 4.13
N PHE A 182 2.32 9.46 4.84
CA PHE A 182 1.69 9.95 6.06
C PHE A 182 0.22 10.35 5.83
N ASN A 183 -0.02 11.22 4.85
CA ASN A 183 -1.34 11.73 4.53
C ASN A 183 -2.30 10.61 4.08
N LYS A 184 -1.84 9.74 3.18
CA LYS A 184 -2.64 8.60 2.68
C LYS A 184 -2.94 7.61 3.80
N LEU A 185 -1.97 7.30 4.67
CA LEU A 185 -2.15 6.37 5.78
C LEU A 185 -3.24 6.87 6.72
N PHE A 186 -3.17 8.12 7.17
CA PHE A 186 -4.20 8.69 8.06
C PHE A 186 -5.51 9.00 7.33
N GLY A 187 -5.52 8.96 6.00
CA GLY A 187 -6.73 8.91 5.18
C GLY A 187 -7.38 7.52 5.12
N CYS A 188 -6.75 6.43 5.60
CA CYS A 188 -7.33 5.09 5.65
C CYS A 188 -8.41 4.95 6.75
N ILE A 189 -9.29 3.95 6.64
CA ILE A 189 -10.37 3.72 7.62
C ILE A 189 -9.81 3.15 8.94
N LYS A 190 -8.77 2.32 8.85
CA LYS A 190 -8.12 1.68 10.01
C LYS A 190 -6.60 1.71 9.84
N PRO A 191 -5.91 2.80 10.21
CA PRO A 191 -4.47 2.97 9.93
C PRO A 191 -3.55 2.25 10.92
N MET A 192 -4.08 1.63 11.98
CA MET A 192 -3.27 1.09 13.09
C MET A 192 -2.56 -0.23 12.75
N TYR A 193 -3.17 -1.07 11.91
CA TYR A 193 -2.70 -2.42 11.61
C TYR A 193 -2.61 -2.66 10.12
N CYS A 194 -1.55 -3.36 9.69
CA CYS A 194 -1.41 -3.79 8.31
C CYS A 194 -2.32 -4.99 8.01
N PRO A 195 -2.50 -5.39 6.73
CA PRO A 195 -3.31 -6.57 6.35
C PRO A 195 -2.83 -7.91 6.95
N GLU A 196 -1.66 -7.96 7.57
CA GLU A 196 -1.13 -9.11 8.33
C GLU A 196 -1.32 -9.00 9.85
N GLY A 197 -1.95 -7.92 10.33
CA GLY A 197 -2.22 -7.71 11.76
C GLY A 197 -1.08 -7.06 12.54
N ASN A 198 0.04 -6.74 11.91
CA ASN A 198 1.15 -6.06 12.56
C ASN A 198 0.88 -4.56 12.72
N LYS A 199 1.29 -3.97 13.85
CA LYS A 199 1.16 -2.52 14.08
C LYS A 199 1.95 -1.72 13.03
N ILE A 200 1.33 -0.66 12.53
CA ILE A 200 1.92 0.25 11.55
C ILE A 200 2.70 1.38 12.22
N TYR A 201 2.13 1.98 13.26
CA TYR A 201 2.76 3.10 13.96
C TYR A 201 2.70 2.96 15.47
N HIS A 202 3.56 3.71 16.15
CA HIS A 202 3.59 3.85 17.59
C HIS A 202 3.91 5.30 17.98
N LEU A 203 3.22 5.82 18.99
CA LEU A 203 3.46 7.16 19.53
C LEU A 203 4.36 7.02 20.76
N ILE A 204 5.54 7.63 20.69
CA ILE A 204 6.48 7.75 21.80
C ILE A 204 6.20 9.08 22.48
N LYS A 205 5.81 9.03 23.76
CA LYS A 205 5.56 10.25 24.52
C LYS A 205 6.85 10.84 25.07
N CYS A 206 6.92 12.16 25.17
CA CYS A 206 8.06 12.82 25.84
C CYS A 206 8.25 12.27 27.27
N THR A 207 7.16 12.08 28.00
CA THR A 207 7.17 11.51 29.36
C THR A 207 7.75 10.10 29.45
N ASP A 208 7.72 9.34 28.36
CA ASP A 208 8.33 8.00 28.34
C ASP A 208 9.83 8.09 28.05
N ILE A 209 10.26 9.08 27.25
CA ILE A 209 11.68 9.40 27.04
C ILE A 209 12.30 9.90 28.34
N ASP A 210 11.61 10.76 29.08
CA ASP A 210 12.07 11.31 30.37
C ASP A 210 12.34 10.23 31.42
N LYS A 211 11.74 9.03 31.31
CA LYS A 211 12.01 7.91 32.23
C LYS A 211 13.35 7.22 32.00
N HIS A 212 13.98 7.47 30.85
CA HIS A 212 15.26 6.87 30.49
C HIS A 212 16.47 7.73 30.91
N PHE A 213 16.22 8.92 31.48
CA PHE A 213 17.23 9.87 31.96
C PHE A 213 16.90 10.33 33.38
#